data_AF-A0A7S3VVL4-F1
#
_entry.id   AF-A0A7S3VVL4-F1
#
_cell.length_a   1.000
_cell.length_b   1.000
_cell.length_c   1.000
_cell.angle_alpha   90.00
_cell.angle_beta   90.00
_cell.angle_gamma   90.00
#
_symmetry.space_group_name_H-M   'P 1'
#
loop_
_entity.id
_entity.type
_entity.pdbx_description
1 polymer ?
#
loop_
_entity_poly.entity_id
_entity_poly.type
_entity_poly.pdbx_seq_one_letter_code
_entity_poly.pdbx_strand_id
1 'polypeptide(L)'
;QLRPETLAKIKAQTKKNFDFFEASVTPEQRIQVEDCVKHYKTDPAWIASKMTQLDQDFAACDTNGDGRLDADEHKAFYGRMIERAQAESRYCKTYEGQLDDIYDMYNSIDETHEGHSMA
;
A
#
# COMPACT_ATOMS: atom_id res chain seq x y z
N GLN A 1 -3.65 -15.18 14.79
CA GLN A 1 -3.15 -14.12 15.70
C GLN A 1 -1.73 -13.81 15.27
N LEU A 2 -1.38 -12.54 15.00
CA LEU A 2 -0.03 -12.19 14.55
C LEU A 2 1.01 -12.48 15.66
N ARG A 3 2.17 -13.02 15.28
CA ARG A 3 3.27 -13.25 16.22
C ARG A 3 3.83 -11.91 16.72
N PRO A 4 4.35 -11.84 17.96
CA PRO A 4 4.96 -10.62 18.51
C PRO A 4 6.09 -10.04 17.64
N GLU A 5 6.89 -10.89 17.01
CA GLU A 5 7.98 -10.49 16.11
C GLU A 5 7.46 -9.86 14.82
N THR A 6 6.47 -10.48 14.17
CA THR A 6 5.77 -9.91 13.01
C THR A 6 5.13 -8.56 13.37
N LEU A 7 4.51 -8.45 14.55
CA LEU A 7 3.93 -7.19 15.02
C LEU A 7 4.99 -6.11 15.25
N ALA A 8 6.16 -6.47 15.79
CA ALA A 8 7.28 -5.54 15.95
C ALA A 8 7.81 -5.06 14.60
N LYS A 9 7.93 -5.95 13.61
CA LYS A 9 8.33 -5.62 12.23
C LYS A 9 7.32 -4.66 11.57
N ILE A 10 6.02 -4.96 11.65
CA ILE A 10 4.95 -4.09 11.14
C ILE A 10 5.01 -2.71 11.80
N LYS A 11 5.19 -2.63 13.11
CA LYS A 11 5.29 -1.35 13.83
C LYS A 11 6.53 -0.54 13.41
N ALA A 12 7.68 -1.20 13.30
CA ALA A 12 8.91 -0.55 12.87
C ALA A 12 8.80 -0.03 11.44
N GLN A 13 8.24 -0.84 10.53
CA GLN A 13 8.03 -0.47 9.14
C GLN A 13 7.00 0.66 8.99
N THR A 14 5.90 0.60 9.74
CA THR A 14 4.90 1.66 9.79
C THR A 14 5.51 2.98 10.27
N LYS A 15 6.36 2.92 11.32
CA LYS A 15 7.06 4.11 11.82
C LYS A 15 8.02 4.68 10.77
N LYS A 16 8.83 3.83 10.11
CA LYS A 16 9.74 4.25 9.02
C LYS A 16 8.97 4.95 7.89
N ASN A 17 7.85 4.37 7.47
CA ASN A 17 6.98 4.96 6.45
C ASN A 17 6.39 6.31 6.90
N PHE A 18 5.97 6.42 8.16
CA PHE A 18 5.42 7.66 8.70
C PHE A 18 6.49 8.76 8.84
N ASP A 19 7.67 8.43 9.35
CA ASP A 19 8.79 9.38 9.47
C ASP A 19 9.21 9.90 8.08
N PHE A 20 9.26 9.01 7.08
CA PHE A 20 9.52 9.41 5.69
C PHE A 20 8.41 10.31 5.12
N PHE A 21 7.15 9.98 5.39
CA PHE A 21 6.01 10.80 5.01
C PHE A 21 6.13 12.22 5.60
N GLU A 22 6.36 12.34 6.90
CA GLU A 22 6.51 13.64 7.56
C GLU A 22 7.69 14.45 7.01
N ALA A 23 8.81 13.80 6.70
CA ALA A 23 9.98 14.45 6.12
C ALA A 23 9.78 14.87 4.65
N SER A 24 8.91 14.19 3.92
CA SER A 24 8.77 14.34 2.46
C SER A 24 7.52 15.10 2.02
N VAL A 25 6.52 15.24 2.90
CA VAL A 25 5.24 15.89 2.61
C VAL A 25 5.37 17.41 2.58
N THR A 26 4.93 18.05 1.49
CA THR A 26 4.82 19.51 1.44
C THR A 26 3.54 20.00 2.11
N PRO A 27 3.41 21.29 2.45
CA PRO A 27 2.17 21.85 2.99
C PRO A 27 0.95 21.59 2.09
N GLU A 28 1.10 21.69 0.77
CA GLU A 28 0.01 21.41 -0.18
C GLU A 28 -0.38 19.92 -0.17
N GLN A 29 0.61 19.03 -0.08
CA GLN A 29 0.38 17.58 -0.01
C GLN A 29 -0.27 17.17 1.33
N ARG A 30 0.00 17.90 2.41
CA ARG A 30 -0.66 17.66 3.71
C ARG A 30 -2.17 17.91 3.63
N ILE A 31 -2.60 18.98 2.96
CA ILE A 31 -4.02 19.27 2.74
C ILE A 31 -4.68 18.13 1.95
N GLN A 32 -4.03 17.64 0.90
CA GLN A 32 -4.56 16.51 0.10
C GLN A 32 -4.68 15.22 0.91
N VAL A 33 -3.71 14.96 1.80
CA VAL A 33 -3.74 13.80 2.69
C VAL A 33 -4.87 13.95 3.70
N GLU A 34 -5.07 15.13 4.27
CA GLU A 34 -6.19 15.42 5.17
C GLU A 34 -7.54 15.23 4.49
N ASP A 35 -7.70 15.68 3.24
CA ASP A 35 -8.90 15.46 2.44
C ASP A 35 -9.12 13.95 2.17
N CYS A 36 -8.07 13.21 1.80
CA CYS A 36 -8.15 11.76 1.64
C CYS A 36 -8.57 11.06 2.94
N VAL A 37 -7.98 11.43 4.08
CA VAL A 37 -8.32 10.89 5.39
C VAL A 37 -9.76 11.21 5.77
N LYS A 38 -10.24 12.41 5.42
CA LYS A 38 -11.63 12.80 5.63
C LYS A 38 -12.58 11.91 4.84
N HIS A 39 -12.36 11.75 3.53
CA HIS A 39 -13.15 10.83 2.70
C HIS A 39 -13.15 9.41 3.27
N TYR A 40 -11.99 8.90 3.70
CA TYR A 40 -11.89 7.58 4.32
C TYR A 40 -12.69 7.44 5.63
N LYS A 41 -12.90 8.52 6.37
CA LYS A 41 -13.67 8.50 7.63
C LYS A 41 -15.16 8.75 7.44
N THR A 42 -15.55 9.53 6.43
CA THR A 42 -16.91 10.07 6.33
C THR A 42 -17.69 9.53 5.13
N ASP A 43 -17.04 8.94 4.13
CA ASP A 43 -17.67 8.55 2.87
C ASP A 43 -17.45 7.05 2.57
N PRO A 44 -18.35 6.17 3.04
CA PRO A 44 -18.25 4.74 2.77
C PRO A 44 -18.40 4.40 1.28
N ALA A 45 -19.09 5.22 0.48
CA ALA A 45 -19.21 4.99 -0.96
C ALA A 45 -17.87 5.26 -1.68
N TRP A 46 -17.14 6.27 -1.22
CA TRP A 46 -15.77 6.52 -1.68
C TRP A 46 -14.84 5.38 -1.31
N ILE A 47 -14.91 4.86 -0.08
CA ILE A 47 -14.12 3.69 0.35
C ILE A 47 -14.44 2.48 -0.54
N ALA A 48 -15.72 2.17 -0.76
CA ALA A 48 -16.13 1.07 -1.62
C ALA A 48 -15.57 1.22 -3.04
N SER A 49 -15.64 2.43 -3.62
CA SER A 49 -15.07 2.71 -4.94
C SER A 49 -13.55 2.51 -4.97
N LYS A 50 -12.83 2.93 -3.93
CA LYS A 50 -11.38 2.71 -3.84
C LYS A 50 -11.02 1.24 -3.64
N MET A 51 -11.80 0.48 -2.89
CA MET A 51 -11.62 -0.97 -2.75
C MET A 51 -11.83 -1.69 -4.08
N THR A 52 -12.92 -1.37 -4.81
CA THR A 52 -13.15 -1.93 -6.15
C THR A 52 -12.01 -1.60 -7.12
N GLN A 53 -11.44 -0.38 -7.05
CA GLN A 53 -10.28 -0.01 -7.85
C GLN A 53 -9.03 -0.80 -7.47
N LEU A 54 -8.79 -1.02 -6.17
CA LEU A 54 -7.69 -1.86 -5.71
C LEU A 54 -7.85 -3.31 -6.16
N ASP A 55 -9.07 -3.87 -6.11
CA ASP A 55 -9.36 -5.22 -6.59
C ASP A 55 -9.08 -5.36 -8.09
N GLN A 56 -9.45 -4.34 -8.88
CA GLN A 56 -9.17 -4.31 -10.32
C GLN A 56 -7.67 -4.25 -10.62
N ASP A 57 -6.93 -3.40 -9.91
CA ASP A 57 -5.48 -3.30 -10.08
C ASP A 57 -4.79 -4.60 -9.70
N PHE A 58 -5.24 -5.24 -8.62
CA PHE A 58 -4.72 -6.52 -8.13
C PHE A 58 -4.95 -7.61 -9.17
N ALA A 59 -6.19 -7.80 -9.61
CA ALA A 59 -6.55 -8.80 -10.62
C ALA A 59 -5.84 -8.59 -11.96
N ALA A 60 -5.49 -7.34 -12.29
CA ALA A 60 -4.74 -7.04 -13.51
C ALA A 60 -3.21 -7.16 -13.34
N CYS A 61 -2.72 -7.38 -12.11
CA CYS A 61 -1.31 -7.59 -11.78
C CYS A 61 -1.00 -9.04 -11.42
N ASP A 62 -1.98 -9.79 -10.92
CA ASP A 62 -1.96 -11.25 -10.77
C ASP A 62 -1.99 -11.90 -12.17
N THR A 63 -0.81 -11.97 -12.80
CA THR A 63 -0.64 -12.47 -14.16
C THR A 63 -0.58 -13.98 -14.22
N ASN A 64 -0.11 -14.60 -13.14
CA ASN A 64 0.00 -16.05 -13.02
C ASN A 64 -1.35 -16.69 -12.59
N GLY A 65 -2.30 -15.91 -12.07
CA GLY A 65 -3.65 -16.32 -11.69
C GLY A 65 -3.69 -17.15 -10.41
N ASP A 66 -2.68 -17.05 -9.55
CA ASP A 66 -2.57 -17.81 -8.30
C ASP A 66 -3.31 -17.13 -7.12
N GLY A 67 -3.86 -15.94 -7.34
CA GLY A 67 -4.58 -15.16 -6.35
C GLY A 67 -3.67 -14.43 -5.36
N ARG A 68 -2.36 -14.36 -5.65
CA ARG A 68 -1.33 -13.66 -4.88
C ARG A 68 -0.52 -12.78 -5.84
N LEU A 69 0.18 -11.81 -5.28
CA LEU A 69 1.18 -11.05 -6.02
C LEU A 69 2.57 -11.50 -5.60
N ASP A 70 3.33 -12.00 -6.55
CA ASP A 70 4.77 -12.20 -6.39
C ASP A 70 5.52 -10.85 -6.30
N ALA A 71 6.85 -10.88 -6.18
CA ALA A 71 7.64 -9.66 -6.03
C ALA A 71 7.55 -8.70 -7.23
N ASP A 72 7.47 -9.23 -8.45
CA ASP A 72 7.40 -8.45 -9.68
C ASP A 72 5.97 -7.93 -9.91
N GLU A 73 4.97 -8.77 -9.66
CA GLU A 73 3.55 -8.42 -9.70
C GLU A 73 3.20 -7.36 -8.64
N HIS A 74 3.77 -7.46 -7.44
CA HIS A 74 3.65 -6.45 -6.39
C HIS A 74 4.23 -5.10 -6.81
N LYS A 75 5.41 -5.10 -7.47
CA LYS A 75 6.01 -3.86 -8.01
C LYS A 75 5.12 -3.24 -9.08
N ALA A 76 4.56 -4.05 -9.97
CA ALA A 76 3.61 -3.59 -10.98
C ALA A 76 2.34 -2.99 -10.35
N PHE A 77 1.80 -3.66 -9.33
CA PHE A 77 0.62 -3.22 -8.59
C PHE A 77 0.84 -1.86 -7.92
N TYR A 78 1.95 -1.72 -7.16
CA TYR A 78 2.30 -0.45 -6.54
C TYR A 78 2.63 0.65 -7.55
N GLY A 79 3.25 0.30 -8.69
CA GLY A 79 3.46 1.22 -9.80
C GLY A 79 2.15 1.87 -10.27
N ARG A 80 1.12 1.06 -10.53
CA ARG A 80 -0.22 1.55 -10.91
C ARG A 80 -0.84 2.43 -9.83
N MET A 81 -0.69 2.06 -8.56
CA MET A 81 -1.19 2.87 -7.45
C MET A 81 -0.50 4.25 -7.39
N ILE A 82 0.82 4.29 -7.61
CA ILE A 82 1.61 5.53 -7.64
C ILE A 82 1.20 6.39 -8.83
N GLU A 83 1.10 5.83 -10.04
CA GLU A 83 0.67 6.54 -11.25
C GLU A 83 -0.73 7.15 -11.07
N ARG A 84 -1.68 6.40 -10.51
CA ARG A 84 -3.00 6.94 -10.19
C ARG A 84 -2.94 8.04 -9.15
N ALA A 85 -2.15 7.86 -8.08
CA ALA A 85 -1.99 8.88 -7.07
C ALA A 85 -1.40 10.17 -7.69
N GLN A 86 -0.44 10.06 -8.61
CA GLN A 86 0.08 11.21 -9.37
C GLN A 86 -1.01 11.86 -10.24
N ALA A 87 -1.80 11.08 -10.97
CA ALA A 87 -2.88 11.58 -11.81
C ALA A 87 -3.97 12.31 -11.00
N GLU A 88 -4.28 11.80 -9.80
CA GLU A 88 -5.20 12.43 -8.85
C GLU A 88 -4.52 13.54 -8.02
N SER A 89 -3.27 13.90 -8.34
CA SER A 89 -2.45 14.87 -7.61
C SER A 89 -2.34 14.57 -6.12
N ARG A 90 -2.45 13.30 -5.70
CA ARG A 90 -2.26 12.84 -4.32
C ARG A 90 -0.78 12.60 -4.02
N TYR A 91 -0.46 12.63 -2.73
CA TYR A 91 0.86 12.24 -2.25
C TYR A 91 1.20 10.79 -2.67
N CYS A 92 2.35 10.61 -3.32
CA CYS A 92 2.76 9.36 -3.94
C CYS A 92 4.28 9.13 -3.88
N LYS A 93 4.99 9.79 -2.95
CA LYS A 93 6.44 9.60 -2.81
C LYS A 93 6.73 8.28 -2.13
N THR A 94 7.70 7.57 -2.69
CA THR A 94 8.31 6.39 -2.11
C THR A 94 9.80 6.61 -1.87
N TYR A 95 10.39 5.86 -0.93
CA TYR A 95 11.84 5.78 -0.79
C TYR A 95 12.38 4.53 -1.49
N GLU A 96 13.67 4.53 -1.78
CA GLU A 96 14.36 3.41 -2.41
C GLU A 96 14.26 2.15 -1.53
N GLY A 97 13.78 1.04 -2.11
CA GLY A 97 13.56 -0.21 -1.38
C GLY A 97 12.26 -0.27 -0.56
N GLN A 98 11.42 0.78 -0.56
CA GLN A 98 10.15 0.75 0.18
C GLN A 98 9.23 -0.38 -0.26
N LEU A 99 9.19 -0.68 -1.56
CA LEU A 99 8.35 -1.75 -2.09
C LEU A 99 8.87 -3.12 -1.64
N ASP A 100 10.19 -3.33 -1.64
CA ASP A 100 10.77 -4.58 -1.16
C ASP A 100 10.53 -4.73 0.36
N ASP A 101 10.70 -3.67 1.15
CA ASP A 101 10.38 -3.68 2.59
C ASP A 101 8.90 -4.01 2.87
N ILE A 102 7.98 -3.49 2.04
CA ILE A 102 6.54 -3.75 2.15
C ILE A 102 6.23 -5.20 1.77
N TYR A 103 6.82 -5.70 0.68
CA TYR A 103 6.68 -7.08 0.25
C TYR A 103 7.17 -8.05 1.34
N ASP A 104 8.34 -7.80 1.90
CA ASP A 104 8.91 -8.55 3.03
C ASP A 104 8.09 -8.45 4.31
N MET A 105 7.37 -7.35 4.51
CA MET A 105 6.44 -7.20 5.62
C MET A 105 5.20 -8.09 5.39
N TYR A 106 4.61 -8.06 4.21
CA TYR A 106 3.44 -8.89 3.88
C TYR A 106 3.76 -10.39 3.93
N ASN A 107 4.89 -10.83 3.36
CA ASN A 107 5.32 -12.22 3.46
C ASN A 107 5.65 -12.65 4.91
N SER A 108 6.04 -11.72 5.79
CA SER A 108 6.24 -12.06 7.22
C SER A 108 4.94 -12.28 8.00
N ILE A 109 3.80 -11.87 7.42
CA ILE A 109 2.46 -12.12 7.96
C ILE A 109 1.99 -13.53 7.57
N ASP A 110 2.23 -13.93 6.33
CA ASP A 110 1.97 -15.27 5.81
C ASP A 110 3.29 -15.94 5.35
N GLU A 111 4.03 -16.54 6.29
CA GLU A 111 5.25 -17.30 5.96
C GLU A 111 4.96 -18.65 5.27
N THR A 112 3.69 -19.03 5.15
CA THR A 112 3.32 -20.35 4.61
C THR A 112 3.20 -20.33 3.09
N HIS A 113 3.08 -19.15 2.48
CA HIS A 113 2.96 -18.98 1.04
C HIS A 113 3.74 -17.75 0.61
N GLU A 114 4.49 -17.88 -0.48
CA GLU A 114 5.14 -16.74 -1.11
C GLU A 114 4.09 -15.85 -1.79
N GLY A 115 4.27 -14.53 -1.69
CA GLY A 115 3.34 -13.54 -2.21
C GLY A 115 2.17 -13.28 -1.27
N HIS A 116 1.50 -12.15 -1.49
CA HIS A 116 0.39 -11.72 -0.63
C HIS A 116 -0.89 -11.50 -1.43
N SER A 117 -2.01 -11.77 -0.78
CA SER A 117 -3.35 -11.49 -1.29
C SER A 117 -3.96 -10.29 -0.57
N MET A 118 -5.04 -9.75 -1.13
CA MET A 118 -5.84 -8.70 -0.49
C MET A 118 -6.90 -9.24 0.50
N ALA A 119 -6.91 -10.55 0.77
CA ALA A 119 -7.96 -11.25 1.53
C ALA A 119 -7.62 -11.45 3.01
#